data_AF-A0A7S3E184-F1
#
_entry.id   AF-A0A7S3E184-F1
#
_cell.length_a   1.000
_cell.length_b   1.000
_cell.length_c   1.000
_cell.angle_alpha   90.00
_cell.angle_beta   90.00
_cell.angle_gamma   90.00
#
_symmetry.space_group_name_H-M   'P 1'
#
loop_
_entity.id
_entity.type
_entity.pdbx_description
1 polymer ?
#
loop_
_entity_poly.entity_id
_entity_poly.type
_entity_poly.pdbx_seq_one_letter_code
_entity_poly.pdbx_strand_id
1 'polypeptide(L)'
;SPSSSKPQLNKAAGNVAPVNALVFMTVLMLLTVILTRHGTRKRWLTEASVACLLGLFAGNAVLVYYRRTSKVPETALTFDDDLFFDICLPPIIFQAGFSVRKRRFFRNAFDIFLLGGLGTMCTFAMISTG
;
A
#
# COMPACT_ATOMS: atom_id res chain seq x y z
N SER A 1 48.62 19.05 -20.86
CA SER A 1 48.57 17.86 -19.98
C SER A 1 47.81 18.16 -18.70
N PRO A 2 47.11 17.16 -18.15
CA PRO A 2 45.77 17.27 -17.56
C PRO A 2 45.76 16.98 -16.05
N SER A 3 44.57 17.02 -15.44
CA SER A 3 44.13 16.28 -14.24
C SER A 3 45.00 16.43 -12.97
N SER A 4 44.47 16.80 -11.82
CA SER A 4 43.66 15.88 -11.01
C SER A 4 43.48 16.50 -9.61
N SER A 5 42.29 16.99 -9.27
CA SER A 5 41.95 17.29 -7.86
C SER A 5 40.45 17.51 -7.61
N LYS A 6 39.57 16.86 -8.38
CA LYS A 6 38.13 16.79 -8.07
C LYS A 6 37.54 15.40 -7.72
N PRO A 7 38.24 14.44 -7.06
CA PRO A 7 37.60 13.18 -6.69
C PRO A 7 36.93 13.17 -5.29
N GLN A 8 37.17 14.17 -4.43
CA GLN A 8 36.70 14.11 -3.03
C GLN A 8 35.34 14.80 -2.77
N LEU A 9 34.92 15.74 -3.62
CA LEU A 9 33.63 16.43 -3.45
C LEU A 9 32.42 15.57 -3.91
N ASN A 10 32.61 14.68 -4.89
CA ASN A 10 31.57 13.76 -5.36
C ASN A 10 31.33 12.59 -4.39
N LYS A 11 32.36 12.17 -3.65
CA LYS A 11 32.27 11.03 -2.71
C LYS A 11 31.42 11.37 -1.47
N ALA A 12 31.46 12.63 -1.01
CA ALA A 12 30.58 13.13 0.04
C ALA A 12 29.14 13.31 -0.47
N ALA A 13 28.95 13.81 -1.70
CA ALA A 13 27.65 13.94 -2.35
C ALA A 13 26.94 12.58 -2.54
N GLY A 14 27.71 11.53 -2.88
CA GLY A 14 27.21 10.16 -3.03
C GLY A 14 26.74 9.51 -1.72
N ASN A 15 27.27 9.96 -0.56
CA ASN A 15 26.88 9.41 0.74
C ASN A 15 25.76 10.21 1.42
N VAL A 16 25.52 11.46 1.02
CA VAL A 16 24.38 12.28 1.52
C VAL A 16 23.07 12.01 0.77
N ALA A 17 23.11 11.60 -0.50
CA ALA A 17 21.90 11.21 -1.23
C ALA A 17 21.11 10.05 -0.57
N PRO A 18 21.74 8.94 -0.13
CA PRO A 18 21.02 7.87 0.55
C PRO A 18 20.63 8.26 1.99
N VAL A 19 21.40 9.13 2.66
CA VAL A 19 21.06 9.62 4.01
C VAL A 19 19.84 10.54 3.95
N ASN A 20 19.76 11.43 2.97
CA ASN A 20 18.61 12.30 2.77
C ASN A 20 17.35 11.49 2.41
N ALA A 21 17.48 10.44 1.60
CA ALA A 21 16.37 9.53 1.31
C ALA A 21 15.89 8.82 2.60
N LEU A 22 16.79 8.31 3.43
CA LEU A 22 16.45 7.70 4.72
C LEU A 22 15.78 8.68 5.68
N VAL A 23 16.29 9.90 5.78
CA VAL A 23 15.71 10.96 6.61
C VAL A 23 14.32 11.35 6.08
N PHE A 24 14.14 11.44 4.77
CA PHE A 24 12.83 11.68 4.18
C PHE A 24 11.84 10.56 4.49
N MET A 25 12.28 9.30 4.41
CA MET A 25 11.44 8.14 4.74
C MET A 25 11.07 8.09 6.22
N THR A 26 11.99 8.36 7.13
CA THR A 26 11.67 8.41 8.57
C THR A 26 10.74 9.55 8.91
N VAL A 27 10.90 10.72 8.28
CA VAL A 27 9.99 11.87 8.42
C VAL A 27 8.60 11.54 7.88
N LEU A 28 8.48 10.87 6.73
CA LEU A 28 7.19 10.44 6.21
C LEU A 28 6.54 9.36 7.08
N MET A 29 7.31 8.39 7.60
CA MET A 29 6.83 7.38 8.55
C MET A 29 6.26 8.04 9.81
N LEU A 30 7.01 8.98 10.39
CA LEU A 30 6.58 9.80 11.53
C LEU A 30 5.33 10.62 11.20
N LEU A 31 5.25 11.21 10.00
CA LEU A 31 4.07 11.93 9.55
C LEU A 31 2.85 11.01 9.52
N THR A 32 2.96 9.77 9.01
CA THR A 32 1.86 8.79 9.06
C THR A 32 1.45 8.42 10.47
N VAL A 33 2.42 8.21 11.37
CA VAL A 33 2.14 7.89 12.78
C VAL A 33 1.42 9.06 13.45
N ILE A 34 1.86 10.30 13.19
CA ILE A 34 1.23 11.52 13.69
C ILE A 34 -0.18 11.69 13.12
N LEU A 35 -0.37 11.50 11.80
CA LEU A 35 -1.68 11.58 11.16
C LEU A 35 -2.64 10.50 11.67
N THR A 36 -2.15 9.28 11.91
CA THR A 36 -2.92 8.18 12.50
C THR A 36 -3.32 8.50 13.93
N ARG A 37 -2.38 8.99 14.75
CA ARG A 37 -2.63 9.33 16.16
C ARG A 37 -3.46 10.60 16.35
N HIS A 38 -3.40 11.53 15.40
CA HIS A 38 -4.20 12.75 15.42
C HIS A 38 -5.61 12.47 14.88
N GLY A 39 -5.71 11.61 13.87
CA GLY A 39 -6.97 11.21 13.25
C GLY A 39 -7.82 10.26 14.11
N THR A 40 -7.25 9.55 15.10
CA THR A 40 -8.05 8.73 16.04
C THR A 40 -9.00 9.55 16.92
N ARG A 41 -8.91 10.89 16.92
CA ARG A 41 -9.87 11.77 17.62
C ARG A 41 -11.07 12.19 16.77
N LYS A 42 -11.00 12.10 15.44
CA LYS A 42 -12.12 12.40 14.54
C LYS A 42 -12.39 11.17 13.68
N ARG A 43 -13.60 10.59 13.80
CA ARG A 43 -14.11 9.32 13.19
C ARG A 43 -14.01 9.18 11.65
N TRP A 44 -13.13 9.92 10.98
CA TRP A 44 -13.01 10.06 9.53
C TRP A 44 -11.90 9.21 8.90
N LEU A 45 -10.99 8.61 9.69
CA LEU A 45 -10.02 7.65 9.16
C LEU A 45 -10.51 6.22 9.38
N THR A 46 -10.93 5.58 8.29
CA THR A 46 -11.34 4.17 8.27
C THR A 46 -10.15 3.27 8.60
N GLU A 47 -10.39 2.18 9.34
CA GLU A 47 -9.36 1.19 9.72
C GLU A 47 -8.56 0.68 8.51
N ALA A 48 -9.24 0.47 7.37
CA ALA A 48 -8.61 0.08 6.11
C ALA A 48 -7.60 1.12 5.58
N SER A 49 -7.90 2.42 5.72
CA SER A 49 -6.98 3.49 5.30
C SER A 49 -5.70 3.48 6.12
N VAL A 50 -5.81 3.21 7.44
CA VAL A 50 -4.65 3.14 8.32
C VAL A 50 -3.80 1.90 7.99
N ALA A 51 -4.43 0.75 7.74
CA ALA A 51 -3.75 -0.47 7.34
C ALA A 51 -3.00 -0.30 6.00
N CYS A 52 -3.64 0.31 4.99
CA CYS A 52 -3.01 0.58 3.70
C CYS A 52 -1.79 1.50 3.82
N LEU A 53 -1.89 2.56 4.62
CA LEU A 53 -0.77 3.48 4.86
C LEU A 53 0.39 2.74 5.54
N LEU A 54 0.13 2.00 6.63
CA LEU A 54 1.15 1.22 7.31
C LEU A 54 1.86 0.24 6.38
N GLY A 55 1.12 -0.47 5.51
CA GLY A 55 1.67 -1.37 4.51
C GLY A 55 2.57 -0.67 3.49
N LEU A 56 2.15 0.50 2.99
CA LEU A 56 2.94 1.30 2.04
C LEU A 56 4.28 1.75 2.65
N PHE A 57 4.26 2.20 3.91
CA PHE A 57 5.47 2.64 4.60
C PHE A 57 6.41 1.49 4.96
N ALA A 58 5.87 0.39 5.48
CA ALA A 58 6.65 -0.81 5.79
C ALA A 58 7.28 -1.41 4.52
N GLY A 59 6.50 -1.55 3.43
CA GLY A 59 6.98 -2.05 2.15
C GLY A 59 8.08 -1.17 1.54
N ASN A 60 7.94 0.16 1.61
CA ASN A 60 8.96 1.08 1.11
C ASN A 60 10.27 0.99 1.94
N ALA A 61 10.17 0.95 3.27
CA ALA A 61 11.33 0.82 4.14
C ALA A 61 12.10 -0.50 3.89
N VAL A 62 11.37 -1.61 3.73
CA VAL A 62 11.91 -2.93 3.42
C VAL A 62 12.59 -2.95 2.05
N LEU A 63 11.96 -2.37 1.02
CA LEU A 63 12.52 -2.28 -0.33
C LEU A 63 13.84 -1.48 -0.34
N VAL A 64 13.90 -0.35 0.37
CA VAL A 64 15.12 0.47 0.48
C VAL A 64 16.22 -0.25 1.27
N TYR A 65 15.86 -0.94 2.35
CA TYR A 65 16.81 -1.75 3.13
C TYR A 65 17.45 -2.85 2.28
N TYR A 66 16.67 -3.63 1.54
CA TYR A 66 17.19 -4.69 0.67
C TYR A 66 17.95 -4.16 -0.54
N ARG A 67 17.53 -3.03 -1.12
CA ARG A 67 18.27 -2.33 -2.18
C ARG A 67 19.65 -1.88 -1.71
N ARG A 68 19.83 -1.62 -0.40
CA ARG A 68 21.11 -1.22 0.20
C ARG A 68 22.07 -2.40 0.42
N THR A 69 21.55 -3.58 0.72
CA THR A 69 22.34 -4.77 1.08
C THR A 69 22.69 -5.67 -0.12
N SER A 70 22.21 -5.36 -1.33
CA SER A 70 22.42 -6.14 -2.57
C SER A 70 22.03 -7.63 -2.47
N LYS A 71 21.26 -7.99 -1.45
CA LYS A 71 20.66 -9.31 -1.25
C LYS A 71 19.17 -9.08 -1.18
N VAL A 72 18.53 -9.07 -2.34
CA VAL A 72 17.08 -9.03 -2.44
C VAL A 72 16.62 -10.49 -2.48
N PRO A 73 16.05 -11.04 -1.40
CA PRO A 73 15.41 -12.34 -1.48
C PRO A 73 14.17 -12.19 -2.38
N GLU A 74 14.24 -12.71 -3.60
CA GLU A 74 13.13 -12.61 -4.55
C GLU A 74 11.83 -13.14 -3.95
N THR A 75 11.89 -14.23 -3.20
CA THR A 75 10.75 -14.84 -2.52
C THR A 75 10.11 -14.02 -1.39
N ALA A 76 10.77 -13.00 -0.84
CA ALA A 76 10.17 -12.14 0.19
C ALA A 76 9.46 -10.91 -0.39
N LEU A 77 9.77 -10.55 -1.64
CA LEU A 77 9.13 -9.47 -2.39
C LEU A 77 8.06 -9.99 -3.35
N THR A 78 8.15 -11.26 -3.76
CA THR A 78 7.09 -11.94 -4.49
C THR A 78 6.01 -12.36 -3.52
N PHE A 79 4.88 -11.67 -3.59
CA PHE A 79 3.66 -12.08 -2.91
C PHE A 79 3.17 -13.39 -3.53
N ASP A 80 2.85 -14.36 -2.70
CA ASP A 80 2.27 -15.63 -3.14
C ASP A 80 0.74 -15.44 -3.25
N ASP A 81 0.27 -15.33 -4.49
CA ASP A 81 -1.16 -15.12 -4.78
C ASP A 81 -2.00 -16.29 -4.27
N ASP A 82 -1.49 -17.52 -4.29
CA ASP A 82 -2.22 -18.71 -3.86
C ASP A 82 -2.48 -18.67 -2.35
N LEU A 83 -1.51 -18.24 -1.55
CA LEU A 83 -1.71 -18.07 -0.10
C LEU A 83 -2.78 -17.01 0.22
N PHE A 84 -2.84 -15.93 -0.55
CA PHE A 84 -3.87 -14.92 -0.36
C PHE A 84 -5.25 -15.41 -0.77
N PHE A 85 -5.37 -16.04 -1.93
CA PHE A 85 -6.67 -16.50 -2.44
C PHE A 85 -7.21 -17.71 -1.70
N ASP A 86 -6.35 -18.65 -1.29
CA ASP A 86 -6.79 -19.87 -0.60
C ASP A 86 -7.03 -19.65 0.90
N ILE A 87 -6.29 -18.73 1.54
CA ILE A 87 -6.33 -18.57 3.00
C ILE A 87 -6.85 -17.20 3.44
N CYS A 88 -6.50 -16.10 2.80
CA CYS A 88 -6.91 -14.76 3.25
C CYS A 88 -8.24 -14.29 2.67
N LEU A 89 -8.51 -14.58 1.40
CA LEU A 89 -9.70 -14.14 0.71
C LEU A 89 -10.99 -14.75 1.31
N PRO A 90 -11.05 -16.07 1.66
CA PRO A 90 -12.23 -16.66 2.28
C PRO A 90 -12.65 -16.00 3.61
N PRO A 91 -11.77 -15.80 4.61
CA PRO A 91 -12.15 -15.14 5.85
C PRO A 91 -12.49 -13.65 5.67
N ILE A 92 -11.82 -12.92 4.76
CA ILE A 92 -12.12 -11.51 4.49
C ILE A 92 -13.52 -11.36 3.88
N ILE A 93 -13.84 -12.14 2.84
CA ILE A 93 -15.16 -12.09 2.19
C ILE A 93 -16.24 -12.54 3.17
N PHE A 94 -15.99 -13.58 3.96
CA PHE A 94 -16.97 -14.07 4.94
C PHE A 94 -17.21 -13.05 6.07
N GLN A 95 -16.15 -12.43 6.60
CA GLN A 95 -16.25 -11.37 7.61
C GLN A 95 -17.03 -10.17 7.08
N ALA A 96 -16.74 -9.75 5.85
CA ALA A 96 -17.46 -8.66 5.18
C ALA A 96 -18.94 -9.02 4.97
N GLY A 97 -19.23 -10.23 4.47
CA GLY A 97 -20.58 -10.71 4.22
C GLY A 97 -21.44 -10.86 5.48
N PHE A 98 -20.85 -11.30 6.60
CA PHE A 98 -21.58 -11.45 7.87
C PHE A 98 -21.88 -10.10 8.55
N SER A 99 -21.03 -9.09 8.34
CA SER A 99 -21.23 -7.72 8.84
C SER A 99 -22.45 -7.03 8.18
N VAL A 100 -22.89 -7.49 7.01
CA VAL A 100 -24.03 -6.90 6.30
C VAL A 100 -25.35 -7.23 7.01
N ARG A 101 -26.17 -6.19 7.24
CA ARG A 101 -27.49 -6.31 7.87
C ARG A 101 -28.48 -7.05 6.96
N LYS A 102 -28.59 -8.36 7.15
CA LYS A 102 -29.46 -9.30 6.41
C LYS A 102 -30.84 -8.72 6.07
N ARG A 103 -31.55 -8.13 7.05
CA ARG A 103 -32.92 -7.59 6.87
C ARG A 103 -33.07 -6.43 5.87
N ARG A 104 -32.02 -5.61 5.68
CA ARG A 104 -32.03 -4.51 4.69
C ARG A 104 -31.43 -4.95 3.36
N PHE A 105 -30.42 -5.81 3.40
CA PHE A 105 -29.81 -6.40 2.23
C PHE A 105 -30.83 -7.20 1.41
N PHE A 106 -31.65 -8.04 2.06
CA PHE A 106 -32.67 -8.83 1.35
C PHE A 106 -33.84 -8.01 0.80
N ARG A 107 -34.11 -6.81 1.34
CA ARG A 107 -35.20 -5.94 0.83
C ARG A 107 -34.81 -5.24 -0.48
N ASN A 108 -33.54 -4.87 -0.61
CA ASN A 108 -33.00 -4.17 -1.77
C ASN A 108 -31.97 -5.05 -2.50
N ALA A 109 -32.11 -6.38 -2.41
CA ALA A 109 -31.14 -7.31 -2.99
C ALA A 109 -31.00 -7.07 -4.49
N PHE A 110 -32.12 -6.80 -5.18
CA PHE A 110 -32.13 -6.48 -6.60
C PHE A 110 -31.26 -5.27 -6.92
N ASP A 111 -31.40 -4.14 -6.22
CA ASP A 111 -30.58 -2.94 -6.46
C ASP A 111 -29.09 -3.22 -6.22
N ILE A 112 -28.76 -4.02 -5.21
CA ILE A 112 -27.37 -4.38 -4.90
C ILE A 112 -26.78 -5.28 -5.98
N PHE A 113 -27.54 -6.27 -6.47
CA PHE A 113 -27.14 -7.12 -7.59
C PHE A 113 -27.05 -6.34 -8.90
N LEU A 114 -27.92 -5.36 -9.11
CA LEU A 114 -27.90 -4.50 -10.29
C LEU A 114 -26.68 -3.57 -10.26
N LEU A 115 -26.43 -2.93 -9.12
CA LEU A 115 -25.28 -2.05 -8.93
C LEU A 115 -23.96 -2.83 -9.00
N GLY A 116 -23.89 -4.01 -8.36
CA GLY A 116 -22.70 -4.87 -8.40
C GLY A 116 -22.48 -5.49 -9.76
N GLY A 117 -23.49 -6.16 -10.33
CA GLY A 117 -23.38 -6.86 -11.62
C GLY A 117 -23.34 -5.91 -12.81
N LEU A 118 -24.40 -5.13 -13.02
CA LEU A 118 -24.45 -4.21 -14.17
C LEU A 118 -23.43 -3.08 -14.03
N GLY A 119 -23.19 -2.57 -12.82
CA GLY A 119 -22.17 -1.53 -12.61
C GLY A 119 -20.76 -1.97 -13.00
N THR A 120 -20.36 -3.20 -12.65
CA THR A 120 -19.07 -3.76 -13.07
C THR A 120 -19.04 -4.00 -14.59
N MET A 121 -20.11 -4.53 -15.19
CA MET A 121 -20.17 -4.73 -16.64
C MET A 121 -20.04 -3.42 -17.43
N CYS A 122 -20.72 -2.36 -16.99
CA CYS A 122 -20.61 -1.04 -17.61
C CYS A 122 -19.20 -0.45 -17.45
N THR A 123 -18.61 -0.55 -16.24
CA THR A 123 -17.25 -0.06 -15.99
C THR A 123 -16.23 -0.82 -16.84
N PHE A 124 -16.38 -2.14 -16.96
CA PHE A 124 -15.55 -2.97 -17.80
C PHE A 124 -15.66 -2.57 -19.28
N ALA A 125 -16.87 -2.37 -19.79
CA ALA A 125 -17.09 -1.91 -21.16
C ALA A 125 -16.46 -0.54 -21.43
N MET A 126 -16.57 0.40 -20.48
CA MET A 126 -15.95 1.73 -20.59
C MET A 126 -14.43 1.66 -20.62
N ILE A 127 -13.82 0.86 -19.73
CA ILE A 127 -12.36 0.70 -19.68
C ILE A 127 -11.86 -0.05 -20.92
N SER A 128 -12.57 -1.08 -21.37
CA SER A 128 -12.18 -1.90 -22.52
C SER A 128 -12.25 -1.17 -23.86
N THR A 129 -13.03 -0.08 -23.95
CA THR A 129 -13.15 0.71 -25.19
C THR A 129 -12.12 1.84 -25.26
N GLY A 130 -11.48 2.17 -24.14
CA GLY A 130 -10.47 3.23 -24.01
C GLY A 130 -9.03 2.78 -24.24
#